data_AF-A0A495XLV7-F1
#
_entry.id   AF-A0A495XLV7-F1
#
_cell.length_a   1.000
_cell.length_b   1.000
_cell.length_c   1.000
_cell.angle_alpha   90.00
_cell.angle_beta   90.00
_cell.angle_gamma   90.00
#
_symmetry.space_group_name_H-M   'P 1'
#
loop_
_entity.id
_entity.type
_entity.pdbx_description
1 polymer ?
#
loop_
_entity_poly.entity_id
_entity_poly.type
_entity_poly.pdbx_seq_one_letter_code
_entity_poly.pdbx_strand_id
1 'polypeptide(L)'
;MTVPVRLQPASRWYLRTEFVVVFFGLVVAYTLLWRGTSPIPVLLVLGAAAVWHLLRTGFDRRSFWRAEALEDQWRPMLTLWTLTAAGCAAAVAVLTPDLLLVLPREQPLLWALIVVLYPLLSVYPQELLFRAFLFHRYEPAFGPTGTAAASALAFGFAHIAFGNWVAVVLSAAGGWIFATRYRQTRSLLVVSVEHALYGLLMFTVGLGQYFYHGSVTAG
;
A
#
# COMPACT_ATOMS: atom_id res chain seq x y z
N MET A 1 39.76 17.89 8.31
CA MET A 1 39.05 18.63 7.25
C MET A 1 38.36 17.60 6.35
N THR A 2 37.13 17.20 6.67
CA THR A 2 36.36 16.22 5.88
C THR A 2 35.67 16.96 4.74
N VAL A 3 36.18 16.79 3.52
CA VAL A 3 35.52 17.28 2.31
C VAL A 3 34.15 16.61 2.23
N PRO A 4 33.03 17.36 2.17
CA PRO A 4 31.73 16.75 1.92
C PRO A 4 31.75 16.19 0.50
N VAL A 5 31.72 14.86 0.37
CA VAL A 5 31.50 14.19 -0.91
C VAL A 5 30.11 14.59 -1.39
N ARG A 6 30.03 15.58 -2.28
CA ARG A 6 28.80 15.86 -3.03
C ARG A 6 28.63 14.72 -4.03
N LEU A 7 27.85 13.71 -3.65
CA LEU A 7 27.36 12.72 -4.60
C LEU A 7 26.67 13.49 -5.73
N GLN A 8 27.14 13.33 -6.96
CA GLN A 8 26.43 13.89 -8.12
C GLN A 8 25.00 13.33 -8.10
N PRO A 9 23.96 14.16 -8.34
CA PRO A 9 22.60 13.67 -8.38
C PRO A 9 22.51 12.57 -9.44
N ALA A 10 22.09 11.37 -9.02
CA ALA A 10 21.97 10.23 -9.91
C ALA A 10 21.14 10.62 -11.14
N SER A 11 21.56 10.14 -12.33
CA SER A 11 20.86 10.50 -13.56
C SER A 11 19.38 10.06 -13.48
N ARG A 12 18.48 10.85 -14.08
CA ARG A 12 17.05 10.51 -14.09
C ARG A 12 16.79 9.12 -14.68
N TRP A 13 17.60 8.71 -15.66
CA TRP A 13 17.54 7.38 -16.26
C TRP A 13 17.91 6.28 -15.26
N TYR A 14 19.00 6.47 -14.51
CA TYR A 14 19.38 5.52 -13.46
C TYR A 14 18.23 5.31 -12.46
N LEU A 15 17.59 6.40 -11.98
CA LEU A 15 16.49 6.30 -11.02
C LEU A 15 15.25 5.61 -11.59
N ARG A 16 14.93 5.83 -12.87
CA ARG A 16 13.81 5.17 -13.54
C ARG A 16 14.06 3.68 -13.73
N THR A 17 15.28 3.30 -14.13
CA THR A 17 15.67 1.90 -14.26
C THR A 17 15.67 1.20 -12.91
N GLU A 18 16.26 1.82 -11.88
CA GLU A 18 16.23 1.32 -10.50
C GLU A 18 14.78 1.12 -10.01
N PHE A 19 13.90 2.10 -10.25
CA PHE A 19 12.48 2.01 -9.92
C PHE A 19 11.80 0.79 -10.58
N VAL A 20 12.01 0.58 -11.88
CA VAL A 20 11.43 -0.56 -12.60
C VAL A 20 11.94 -1.88 -12.03
N VAL A 21 13.24 -2.00 -11.80
CA VAL A 21 13.84 -3.22 -11.25
C VAL A 21 13.32 -3.51 -9.83
N VAL A 22 13.27 -2.49 -8.97
CA VAL A 22 12.85 -2.65 -7.57
C VAL A 22 11.35 -2.96 -7.47
N PHE A 23 10.48 -2.20 -8.14
CA PHE A 23 9.03 -2.34 -7.94
C PHE A 23 8.34 -3.34 -8.87
N PHE A 24 8.92 -3.63 -10.03
CA PHE A 24 8.34 -4.60 -10.97
C PHE A 24 9.19 -5.86 -11.02
N GLY A 25 10.52 -5.72 -11.10
CA GLY A 25 11.44 -6.86 -11.11
C GLY A 25 11.34 -7.73 -9.86
N LEU A 26 11.36 -7.12 -8.65
CA LEU A 26 11.22 -7.89 -7.40
C LEU A 26 9.83 -8.54 -7.28
N VAL A 27 8.77 -7.87 -7.74
CA VAL A 27 7.41 -8.44 -7.73
C VAL A 27 7.34 -9.64 -8.67
N VAL A 28 7.89 -9.54 -9.89
CA VAL A 28 7.96 -10.67 -10.84
C VAL A 28 8.79 -11.82 -10.26
N ALA A 29 9.94 -11.54 -9.66
CA ALA A 29 10.74 -12.57 -9.01
C ALA A 29 9.96 -13.24 -7.87
N TYR A 30 9.24 -12.46 -7.06
CA TYR A 30 8.38 -12.98 -6.00
C TYR A 30 7.29 -13.89 -6.55
N THR A 31 6.55 -13.44 -7.57
CA THR A 31 5.43 -14.22 -8.13
C THR A 31 5.87 -15.48 -8.86
N LEU A 32 7.09 -15.53 -9.40
CA LEU A 32 7.64 -16.72 -10.05
C LEU A 32 8.20 -17.74 -9.06
N LEU A 33 8.89 -17.28 -8.00
CA LEU A 33 9.65 -18.15 -7.09
C LEU A 33 8.88 -18.56 -5.83
N TRP A 34 7.95 -17.71 -5.38
CA TRP A 34 7.22 -17.88 -4.11
C TRP A 34 5.71 -17.75 -4.30
N ARG A 35 5.22 -18.26 -5.44
CA ARG A 35 3.78 -18.27 -5.74
C ARG A 35 3.02 -19.04 -4.65
N GLY A 36 1.94 -18.42 -4.15
CA GLY A 36 1.07 -19.04 -3.14
C GLY A 36 1.57 -18.92 -1.69
N THR A 37 2.76 -18.34 -1.45
CA THR A 37 3.18 -18.02 -0.08
C THR A 37 2.70 -16.63 0.33
N SER A 38 2.64 -16.39 1.64
CA SER A 38 2.32 -15.07 2.18
C SER A 38 3.41 -14.05 1.84
N PRO A 39 3.06 -12.86 1.29
CA PRO A 39 4.03 -11.80 1.00
C PRO A 39 4.52 -11.07 2.26
N ILE A 40 3.87 -11.29 3.42
CA ILE A 40 4.14 -10.53 4.66
C ILE A 40 5.61 -10.61 5.11
N PRO A 41 6.27 -11.79 5.19
CA PRO A 41 7.66 -11.84 5.64
C PRO A 41 8.61 -11.03 4.74
N VAL A 42 8.44 -11.14 3.41
CA VAL A 42 9.24 -10.37 2.44
C VAL A 42 8.97 -8.88 2.59
N LEU A 43 7.69 -8.51 2.74
CA LEU A 43 7.26 -7.14 2.95
C LEU A 43 7.88 -6.53 4.22
N LEU A 44 7.93 -7.28 5.33
CA LEU A 44 8.53 -6.80 6.58
C LEU A 44 10.04 -6.60 6.45
N VAL A 45 10.75 -7.51 5.77
CA VAL A 45 12.19 -7.38 5.51
C VAL A 45 12.48 -6.15 4.63
N LEU A 46 11.73 -5.99 3.53
CA LEU A 46 11.85 -4.83 2.65
C LEU A 46 11.50 -3.54 3.40
N GLY A 47 10.47 -3.58 4.25
CA GLY A 47 10.08 -2.47 5.09
C GLY A 47 11.21 -2.05 6.04
N ALA A 48 11.83 -3.00 6.75
CA ALA A 48 12.96 -2.71 7.62
C ALA A 48 14.16 -2.11 6.84
N ALA A 49 14.45 -2.65 5.65
CA ALA A 49 15.48 -2.10 4.76
C ALA A 49 15.16 -0.67 4.30
N ALA A 50 13.88 -0.38 4.01
CA ALA A 50 13.43 0.96 3.66
C ALA A 50 13.55 1.94 4.83
N VAL A 51 13.18 1.56 6.06
CA VAL A 51 13.42 2.40 7.25
C VAL A 51 14.91 2.71 7.36
N TRP A 52 15.76 1.68 7.31
CA TRP A 52 17.21 1.83 7.43
C TRP A 52 17.77 2.80 6.38
N HIS A 53 17.34 2.67 5.13
CA HIS A 53 17.73 3.57 4.05
C HIS A 53 17.27 5.01 4.33
N LEU A 54 15.98 5.22 4.63
CA LEU A 54 15.40 6.53 4.90
C LEU A 54 16.12 7.27 6.03
N LEU A 55 16.45 6.56 7.12
CA LEU A 55 17.16 7.13 8.27
C LEU A 55 18.58 7.61 7.95
N ARG A 56 19.18 7.16 6.83
CA ARG A 56 20.52 7.54 6.39
C ARG A 56 20.54 8.57 5.27
N THR A 57 19.44 8.74 4.55
CA THR A 57 19.36 9.60 3.36
C THR A 57 18.66 10.95 3.62
N GLY A 58 18.62 11.41 4.87
CA GLY A 58 18.07 12.73 5.22
C GLY A 58 16.54 12.83 5.16
N PHE A 59 15.83 11.71 5.25
CA PHE A 59 14.37 11.71 5.36
C PHE A 59 13.91 12.42 6.65
N ASP A 60 12.85 13.23 6.56
CA ASP A 60 12.24 13.84 7.75
C ASP A 60 11.59 12.77 8.63
N ARG A 61 12.20 12.49 9.78
CA ARG A 61 11.72 11.45 10.71
C ARG A 61 10.32 11.77 11.26
N ARG A 62 9.92 13.04 11.29
CA ARG A 62 8.56 13.41 11.71
C ARG A 62 7.52 12.84 10.75
N SER A 63 7.86 12.67 9.47
CA SER A 63 6.96 12.07 8.48
C SER A 63 6.53 10.64 8.81
N PHE A 64 7.22 9.90 9.68
CA PHE A 64 6.76 8.58 10.12
C PHE A 64 5.47 8.64 10.97
N TRP A 65 5.30 9.71 11.76
CA TRP A 65 4.31 9.76 12.85
C TRP A 65 3.52 11.06 12.96
N ARG A 66 3.65 11.98 11.99
CA ARG A 66 2.99 13.30 12.00
C ARG A 66 1.45 13.17 12.07
N ALA A 67 0.92 13.18 13.29
CA ALA A 67 -0.49 12.91 13.59
C ALA A 67 -1.36 14.16 13.42
N GLU A 68 -0.82 15.35 13.69
CA GLU A 68 -1.49 16.63 13.47
C GLU A 68 -2.07 16.80 12.05
N ALA A 69 -1.45 16.19 11.03
CA ALA A 69 -1.98 16.22 9.66
C ALA A 69 -3.29 15.42 9.48
N LEU A 70 -3.72 14.63 10.47
CA LEU A 70 -4.99 13.91 10.44
C LEU A 70 -6.18 14.85 10.65
N GLU A 71 -6.02 15.90 11.45
CA GLU A 71 -7.08 16.87 11.75
C GLU A 71 -7.60 17.57 10.49
N ASP A 72 -6.70 17.81 9.53
CA ASP A 72 -7.07 18.42 8.25
C ASP A 72 -7.68 17.41 7.26
N GLN A 73 -7.40 16.11 7.43
CA GLN A 73 -7.70 15.10 6.40
C GLN A 73 -8.79 14.10 6.78
N TRP A 74 -9.22 14.02 8.05
CA TRP A 74 -10.22 13.04 8.46
C TRP A 74 -11.57 13.21 7.73
N ARG A 75 -12.01 14.45 7.49
CA ARG A 75 -13.27 14.72 6.76
C ARG A 75 -13.24 14.21 5.31
N PRO A 76 -12.31 14.66 4.44
CA PRO A 76 -12.26 14.16 3.07
C PRO A 76 -12.00 12.65 3.01
N MET A 77 -11.20 12.12 3.93
CA MET A 77 -10.96 10.68 4.08
C MET A 77 -12.26 9.91 4.36
N LEU A 78 -13.00 10.29 5.39
CA LEU A 78 -14.25 9.60 5.76
C LEU A 78 -15.36 9.81 4.72
N THR A 79 -15.43 10.97 4.06
CA THR A 79 -16.40 11.19 2.99
C THR A 79 -16.16 10.23 1.83
N LEU A 80 -14.93 10.18 1.30
CA LEU A 80 -14.60 9.28 0.19
C LEU A 80 -14.72 7.80 0.60
N TRP A 81 -14.29 7.48 1.82
CA TRP A 81 -14.43 6.13 2.37
C TRP A 81 -15.89 5.71 2.49
N THR A 82 -16.78 6.58 2.98
CA THR A 82 -18.22 6.28 3.13
C THR A 82 -18.87 6.04 1.77
N LEU A 83 -18.56 6.88 0.78
CA LEU A 83 -19.06 6.69 -0.59
C LEU A 83 -18.57 5.37 -1.19
N THR A 84 -17.29 5.05 -0.98
CA THR A 84 -16.69 3.79 -1.43
C THR A 84 -17.32 2.59 -0.70
N ALA A 85 -17.53 2.70 0.60
CA ALA A 85 -18.16 1.66 1.41
C ALA A 85 -19.59 1.37 0.95
N ALA A 86 -20.40 2.41 0.74
CA ALA A 86 -21.75 2.26 0.21
C ALA A 86 -21.75 1.63 -1.19
N GLY A 87 -20.86 2.09 -2.08
CA GLY A 87 -20.74 1.54 -3.43
C GLY A 87 -20.31 0.08 -3.45
N CYS A 88 -19.27 -0.28 -2.69
CA CYS A 88 -18.80 -1.66 -2.57
C CYS A 88 -19.85 -2.57 -1.91
N ALA A 89 -20.52 -2.11 -0.85
CA ALA A 89 -21.57 -2.88 -0.20
C ALA A 89 -22.75 -3.14 -1.13
N ALA A 90 -23.21 -2.12 -1.87
CA ALA A 90 -24.25 -2.28 -2.87
C ALA A 90 -23.83 -3.23 -4.01
N ALA A 91 -22.59 -3.09 -4.51
CA ALA A 91 -22.07 -3.96 -5.55
C ALA A 91 -22.00 -5.42 -5.10
N VAL A 92 -21.47 -5.70 -3.90
CA VAL A 92 -21.44 -7.07 -3.36
C VAL A 92 -22.86 -7.58 -3.11
N ALA A 93 -23.75 -6.78 -2.54
CA ALA A 93 -25.13 -7.19 -2.28
C ALA A 93 -25.92 -7.56 -3.55
N VAL A 94 -25.59 -6.96 -4.70
CA VAL A 94 -26.26 -7.22 -5.99
C VAL A 94 -25.57 -8.34 -6.76
N LEU A 95 -24.23 -8.32 -6.84
CA LEU A 95 -23.47 -9.21 -7.71
C LEU A 95 -23.09 -10.54 -7.05
N THR A 96 -22.80 -10.51 -5.75
CA THR A 96 -22.33 -11.67 -4.98
C THR A 96 -22.89 -11.61 -3.54
N PRO A 97 -24.22 -11.64 -3.35
CA PRO A 97 -24.85 -11.42 -2.04
C PRO A 97 -24.37 -12.39 -0.96
N ASP A 98 -24.01 -13.61 -1.34
CA ASP A 98 -23.52 -14.65 -0.42
C ASP A 98 -22.18 -14.27 0.25
N LEU A 99 -21.40 -13.39 -0.38
CA LEU A 99 -20.12 -12.91 0.17
C LEU A 99 -20.30 -11.73 1.13
N LEU A 100 -21.47 -11.11 1.16
CA LEU A 100 -21.71 -9.89 1.93
C LEU A 100 -21.51 -10.16 3.42
N LEU A 101 -20.50 -9.50 3.99
CA LEU A 101 -20.11 -9.65 5.39
C LEU A 101 -19.71 -11.10 5.77
N VAL A 102 -19.25 -11.90 4.82
CA VAL A 102 -18.90 -13.32 5.04
C VAL A 102 -17.87 -13.50 6.16
N LEU A 103 -16.80 -12.71 6.19
CA LEU A 103 -15.76 -12.81 7.22
C LEU A 103 -16.31 -12.50 8.63
N PRO A 104 -16.97 -11.34 8.88
CA PRO A 104 -17.61 -11.07 10.16
C PRO A 104 -18.66 -12.11 10.58
N ARG A 105 -19.41 -12.67 9.64
CA ARG A 105 -20.52 -13.60 9.92
C ARG A 105 -20.05 -15.02 10.19
N GLU A 106 -19.11 -15.52 9.41
CA GLU A 106 -18.71 -16.92 9.40
C GLU A 106 -17.38 -17.17 10.10
N GLN A 107 -16.47 -16.19 10.08
CA GLN A 107 -15.13 -16.31 10.68
C GLN A 107 -14.77 -15.07 11.54
N PRO A 108 -15.59 -14.72 12.56
CA PRO A 108 -15.43 -13.48 13.33
C PRO A 108 -14.07 -13.36 14.03
N LEU A 109 -13.47 -14.48 14.45
CA LEU A 109 -12.15 -14.48 15.07
C LEU A 109 -11.05 -14.11 14.07
N LEU A 110 -11.11 -14.66 12.85
CA LEU A 110 -10.18 -14.29 11.78
C LEU A 110 -10.38 -12.82 11.38
N TRP A 111 -11.63 -12.37 11.27
CA TRP A 111 -11.93 -10.97 11.01
C TRP A 111 -11.34 -10.05 12.09
N ALA A 112 -11.51 -10.37 13.37
CA ALA A 112 -10.92 -9.60 14.47
C ALA A 112 -9.38 -9.59 14.42
N LEU A 113 -8.76 -10.73 14.09
CA LEU A 113 -7.32 -10.82 13.90
C LEU A 113 -6.86 -9.93 12.75
N ILE A 114 -7.59 -9.91 11.63
CA ILE A 114 -7.32 -9.01 10.49
C ILE A 114 -7.44 -7.55 10.95
N VAL A 115 -8.51 -7.17 11.65
CA VAL A 115 -8.72 -5.79 12.15
C VAL A 115 -7.51 -5.28 12.92
N VAL A 116 -6.86 -6.12 13.72
CA VAL A 116 -5.70 -5.73 14.55
C VAL A 116 -4.38 -5.88 13.80
N LEU A 117 -4.12 -7.03 13.16
CA LEU A 117 -2.80 -7.34 12.61
C LEU A 117 -2.57 -6.76 11.22
N TYR A 118 -3.61 -6.66 10.38
CA TYR A 118 -3.47 -6.19 9.00
C TYR A 118 -2.92 -4.75 8.92
N PRO A 119 -3.41 -3.77 9.72
CA PRO A 119 -2.85 -2.42 9.71
C PRO A 119 -1.36 -2.38 10.05
N LEU A 120 -0.91 -3.23 10.99
CA LEU A 120 0.45 -3.19 11.52
C LEU A 120 1.44 -3.97 10.66
N LEU A 121 1.09 -5.21 10.29
CA LEU A 121 1.99 -6.14 9.62
C LEU A 121 1.96 -6.02 8.10
N SER A 122 0.90 -5.42 7.55
CA SER A 122 0.70 -5.30 6.12
C SER A 122 0.67 -3.83 5.67
N VAL A 123 -0.29 -3.05 6.17
CA VAL A 123 -0.51 -1.68 5.67
C VAL A 123 0.69 -0.76 5.93
N TYR A 124 1.17 -0.67 7.16
CA TYR A 124 2.25 0.26 7.49
C TYR A 124 3.56 -0.07 6.70
N PRO A 125 4.02 -1.33 6.62
CA PRO A 125 5.14 -1.71 5.75
C PRO A 125 4.90 -1.42 4.26
N GLN A 126 3.67 -1.63 3.76
CA GLN A 126 3.34 -1.29 2.37
C GLN A 126 3.46 0.21 2.13
N GLU A 127 2.86 1.05 2.98
CA GLU A 127 2.95 2.49 2.82
C GLU A 127 4.38 3.00 2.98
N LEU A 128 5.19 2.35 3.83
CA LEU A 128 6.61 2.67 3.96
C LEU A 128 7.35 2.49 2.63
N LEU A 129 7.12 1.39 1.92
CA LEU A 129 7.75 1.11 0.63
C LEU A 129 7.20 2.01 -0.49
N PHE A 130 5.88 1.98 -0.67
CA PHE A 130 5.25 2.60 -1.82
C PHE A 130 5.05 4.11 -1.65
N ARG A 131 5.12 4.66 -0.43
CA ARG A 131 5.05 6.10 -0.18
C ARG A 131 6.36 6.66 0.33
N ALA A 132 6.76 6.34 1.56
CA ALA A 132 7.89 7.03 2.17
C ALA A 132 9.18 6.81 1.38
N PHE A 133 9.55 5.55 1.13
CA PHE A 133 10.73 5.20 0.35
C PHE A 133 10.61 5.66 -1.11
N LEU A 134 9.51 5.31 -1.78
CA LEU A 134 9.34 5.63 -3.19
C LEU A 134 9.37 7.15 -3.45
N PHE A 135 8.63 7.95 -2.68
CA PHE A 135 8.64 9.40 -2.85
C PHE A 135 10.01 9.99 -2.51
N HIS A 136 10.62 9.58 -1.40
CA HIS A 136 11.95 10.09 -1.02
C HIS A 136 13.01 9.80 -2.07
N ARG A 137 12.96 8.59 -2.67
CA ARG A 137 13.98 8.11 -3.59
C ARG A 137 13.79 8.57 -5.03
N TYR A 138 12.55 8.56 -5.53
CA TYR A 138 12.25 8.67 -6.96
C TYR A 138 11.53 9.97 -7.36
N GLU A 139 11.15 10.83 -6.41
CA GLU A 139 10.59 12.16 -6.73
C GLU A 139 11.48 12.99 -7.67
N PRO A 140 12.82 12.98 -7.56
CA PRO A 140 13.69 13.66 -8.53
C PRO A 140 13.56 13.16 -9.99
N ALA A 141 13.08 11.93 -10.20
CA ALA A 141 12.99 11.29 -11.52
C ALA A 141 11.62 11.52 -12.22
N PHE A 142 10.55 11.62 -11.43
CA PHE A 142 9.17 11.69 -11.91
C PHE A 142 8.46 13.01 -11.57
N GLY A 143 9.03 13.82 -10.67
CA GLY A 143 8.36 14.99 -10.09
C GLY A 143 7.20 14.62 -9.17
N PRO A 144 6.59 15.59 -8.47
CA PRO A 144 5.60 15.30 -7.42
C PRO A 144 4.36 14.55 -7.93
N THR A 145 3.81 14.95 -9.08
CA THR A 145 2.62 14.30 -9.67
C THR A 145 2.96 12.96 -10.31
N GLY A 146 4.06 12.88 -11.06
CA GLY A 146 4.49 11.63 -11.68
C GLY A 146 4.87 10.56 -10.66
N THR A 147 5.39 10.95 -9.51
CA THR A 147 5.70 10.03 -8.40
C THR A 147 4.44 9.42 -7.81
N ALA A 148 3.36 10.19 -7.67
CA ALA A 148 2.09 9.63 -7.22
C ALA A 148 1.52 8.60 -8.21
N ALA A 149 1.64 8.85 -9.52
CA ALA A 149 1.24 7.89 -10.54
C ALA A 149 2.12 6.63 -10.52
N ALA A 150 3.44 6.78 -10.47
CA ALA A 150 4.40 5.67 -10.36
C ALA A 150 4.14 4.83 -9.11
N SER A 151 3.85 5.49 -7.99
CA SER A 151 3.50 4.89 -6.71
C SER A 151 2.19 4.10 -6.75
N ALA A 152 1.16 4.63 -7.40
CA ALA A 152 -0.12 3.93 -7.59
C ALA A 152 0.03 2.71 -8.51
N LEU A 153 0.75 2.86 -9.63
CA LEU A 153 1.00 1.78 -10.59
C LEU A 153 1.84 0.65 -9.98
N ALA A 154 2.93 0.98 -9.28
CA ALA A 154 3.76 0.00 -8.59
C ALA A 154 2.95 -0.75 -7.51
N PHE A 155 2.13 -0.03 -6.75
CA PHE A 155 1.29 -0.62 -5.72
C PHE A 155 0.22 -1.56 -6.31
N GLY A 156 -0.46 -1.15 -7.39
CA GLY A 156 -1.37 -2.02 -8.13
C GLY A 156 -0.66 -3.26 -8.70
N PHE A 157 0.50 -3.09 -9.33
CA PHE A 157 1.27 -4.19 -9.89
C PHE A 157 1.71 -5.21 -8.83
N ALA A 158 2.11 -4.76 -7.64
CA ALA A 158 2.47 -5.67 -6.54
C ALA A 158 1.33 -6.64 -6.17
N HIS A 159 0.07 -6.27 -6.41
CA HIS A 159 -1.09 -7.11 -6.15
C HIS A 159 -1.32 -8.21 -7.20
N ILE A 160 -0.54 -8.26 -8.28
CA ILE A 160 -0.53 -9.41 -9.18
C ILE A 160 -0.12 -10.71 -8.46
N ALA A 161 0.56 -10.60 -7.32
CA ALA A 161 0.89 -11.71 -6.44
C ALA A 161 -0.34 -12.46 -5.89
N PHE A 162 -1.53 -11.85 -5.91
CA PHE A 162 -2.79 -12.48 -5.55
C PHE A 162 -3.47 -13.22 -6.71
N GLY A 163 -2.86 -13.20 -7.91
CA GLY A 163 -3.30 -14.01 -9.05
C GLY A 163 -4.63 -13.59 -9.68
N ASN A 164 -5.16 -12.42 -9.35
CA ASN A 164 -6.41 -11.91 -9.90
C ASN A 164 -6.30 -10.42 -10.30
N TRP A 165 -6.94 -10.03 -11.40
CA TRP A 165 -6.86 -8.67 -11.92
C TRP A 165 -7.67 -7.66 -11.10
N VAL A 166 -8.68 -8.12 -10.36
CA VAL A 166 -9.51 -7.28 -9.49
C VAL A 166 -8.65 -6.62 -8.40
N ALA A 167 -7.79 -7.40 -7.74
CA ALA A 167 -6.84 -6.90 -6.76
C ALA A 167 -5.89 -5.86 -7.36
N VAL A 168 -5.40 -6.06 -8.58
CA VAL A 168 -4.51 -5.12 -9.28
C VAL A 168 -5.21 -3.78 -9.53
N VAL A 169 -6.43 -3.80 -10.07
CA VAL A 169 -7.19 -2.59 -10.40
C VAL A 169 -7.61 -1.83 -9.14
N LEU A 170 -8.19 -2.52 -8.16
CA LEU A 170 -8.61 -1.91 -6.90
C LEU A 170 -7.42 -1.34 -6.13
N SER A 171 -6.29 -2.05 -6.11
CA SER A 171 -5.08 -1.52 -5.49
C SER A 171 -4.48 -0.37 -6.26
N ALA A 172 -4.49 -0.35 -7.59
CA ALA A 172 -4.06 0.84 -8.34
C ALA A 172 -4.92 2.07 -7.99
N ALA A 173 -6.24 1.90 -7.90
CA ALA A 173 -7.17 2.97 -7.50
C ALA A 173 -6.93 3.44 -6.05
N GLY A 174 -6.85 2.51 -5.10
CA GLY A 174 -6.52 2.83 -3.70
C GLY A 174 -5.13 3.46 -3.57
N GLY A 175 -4.15 2.94 -4.31
CA GLY A 175 -2.79 3.46 -4.38
C GLY A 175 -2.72 4.90 -4.87
N TRP A 176 -3.61 5.32 -5.78
CA TRP A 176 -3.74 6.71 -6.18
C TRP A 176 -4.28 7.61 -5.06
N ILE A 177 -5.30 7.14 -4.33
CA ILE A 177 -5.85 7.83 -3.15
C ILE A 177 -4.73 8.02 -2.10
N PHE A 178 -4.04 6.93 -1.77
CA PHE A 178 -3.00 6.91 -0.74
C PHE A 178 -1.78 7.76 -1.14
N ALA A 179 -1.32 7.64 -2.39
CA ALA A 179 -0.22 8.46 -2.90
C ALA A 179 -0.57 9.96 -2.91
N THR A 180 -1.82 10.31 -3.22
CA THR A 180 -2.30 11.69 -3.16
C THR A 180 -2.32 12.19 -1.71
N ARG A 181 -2.82 11.37 -0.77
CA ARG A 181 -2.82 11.72 0.65
C ARG A 181 -1.42 11.94 1.19
N TYR A 182 -0.52 11.00 0.94
CA TYR A 182 0.87 11.11 1.39
C TYR A 182 1.56 12.33 0.79
N ARG A 183 1.29 12.67 -0.48
CA ARG A 183 1.83 13.89 -1.10
C ARG A 183 1.35 15.16 -0.39
N GLN A 184 0.08 15.20 0.04
CA GLN A 184 -0.52 16.34 0.74
C GLN A 184 -0.01 16.47 2.18
N THR A 185 0.10 15.36 2.93
CA THR A 185 0.38 15.40 4.36
C THR A 185 1.85 15.18 4.71
N ARG A 186 2.60 14.51 3.80
CA ARG A 186 3.91 13.92 4.07
C ARG A 186 3.93 13.15 5.39
N SER A 187 2.83 12.45 5.69
CA SER A 187 2.64 11.67 6.92
C SER A 187 2.31 10.22 6.58
N LEU A 188 3.22 9.33 6.98
CA LEU A 188 3.08 7.90 6.83
C LEU A 188 1.95 7.35 7.71
N LEU A 189 1.79 7.93 8.90
CA LEU A 189 0.70 7.59 9.82
C LEU A 189 -0.67 7.88 9.17
N VAL A 190 -0.87 9.08 8.65
CA VAL A 190 -2.17 9.48 8.07
C VAL A 190 -2.53 8.60 6.86
N VAL A 191 -1.58 8.35 5.96
CA VAL A 191 -1.85 7.46 4.81
C VAL A 191 -2.05 6.01 5.23
N SER A 192 -1.37 5.54 6.28
CA SER A 192 -1.58 4.18 6.81
C SER A 192 -2.96 4.03 7.45
N VAL A 193 -3.47 5.06 8.15
CA VAL A 193 -4.84 5.07 8.66
C VAL A 193 -5.84 5.01 7.51
N GLU A 194 -5.66 5.84 6.47
CA GLU A 194 -6.53 5.81 5.29
C GLU A 194 -6.51 4.43 4.63
N HIS A 195 -5.33 3.90 4.32
CA HIS A 195 -5.21 2.58 3.72
C HIS A 195 -5.82 1.49 4.61
N ALA A 196 -5.61 1.52 5.92
CA ALA A 196 -6.26 0.58 6.83
C ALA A 196 -7.79 0.62 6.72
N LEU A 197 -8.41 1.81 6.65
CA LEU A 197 -9.86 1.94 6.46
C LEU A 197 -10.35 1.26 5.18
N TYR A 198 -9.65 1.44 4.05
CA TYR A 198 -10.03 0.80 2.78
C TYR A 198 -9.78 -0.71 2.79
N GLY A 199 -8.63 -1.15 3.33
CA GLY A 199 -8.34 -2.58 3.41
C GLY A 199 -9.33 -3.32 4.31
N LEU A 200 -9.62 -2.78 5.50
CA LEU A 200 -10.62 -3.34 6.40
C LEU A 200 -12.03 -3.30 5.81
N LEU A 201 -12.37 -2.27 5.02
CA LEU A 201 -13.62 -2.26 4.25
C LEU A 201 -13.68 -3.45 3.27
N MET A 202 -12.62 -3.70 2.49
CA MET A 202 -12.59 -4.82 1.54
C MET A 202 -12.78 -6.16 2.26
N PHE A 203 -12.05 -6.40 3.36
CA PHE A 203 -12.19 -7.62 4.17
C PHE A 203 -13.59 -7.75 4.78
N THR A 204 -14.16 -6.65 5.26
CA THR A 204 -15.45 -6.65 5.95
C THR A 204 -16.59 -6.86 4.96
N VAL A 205 -16.60 -6.17 3.82
CA VAL A 205 -17.76 -6.15 2.90
C VAL A 205 -17.90 -7.42 2.05
N GLY A 206 -16.87 -8.28 2.00
CA GLY A 206 -16.89 -9.53 1.22
C GLY A 206 -15.90 -9.58 0.05
N LEU A 207 -15.12 -8.51 -0.16
CA LEU A 207 -14.10 -8.45 -1.21
C LEU A 207 -12.72 -8.96 -0.73
N GLY A 208 -12.59 -9.30 0.55
CA GLY A 208 -11.34 -9.76 1.15
C GLY A 208 -10.69 -10.92 0.40
N GLN A 209 -11.48 -11.84 -0.16
CA GLN A 209 -11.00 -13.01 -0.90
C GLN A 209 -10.05 -12.69 -2.07
N TYR A 210 -10.09 -11.47 -2.60
CA TYR A 210 -9.18 -11.02 -3.67
C TYR A 210 -7.79 -10.62 -3.13
N PHE A 211 -7.64 -10.43 -1.81
CA PHE A 211 -6.49 -9.83 -1.13
C PHE A 211 -5.82 -10.74 -0.08
N TYR A 212 -6.26 -12.00 0.05
CA TYR A 212 -5.54 -13.00 0.85
C TYR A 212 -5.56 -14.35 0.15
N HIS A 213 -4.44 -15.08 0.18
CA HIS A 213 -4.26 -16.38 -0.48
C HIS A 213 -5.10 -17.53 0.12
N GLY A 214 -5.89 -17.27 1.17
CA GLY A 214 -6.73 -18.29 1.82
C GLY A 214 -8.05 -18.59 1.11
N SER A 215 -8.34 -17.96 -0.04
CA SER A 215 -9.52 -18.24 -0.87
C SER A 215 -9.27 -19.25 -2.00
N VAL A 216 -8.04 -19.73 -2.19
CA VAL A 216 -7.73 -20.81 -3.14
C VAL A 216 -7.52 -22.12 -2.39
N THR A 217 -8.59 -22.64 -1.80
CA THR A 217 -8.93 -24.07 -1.65
C THR A 217 -10.23 -24.17 -0.83
N ALA A 218 -11.37 -23.92 -1.45
CA ALA A 218 -12.53 -24.76 -1.20
C ALA A 218 -12.59 -25.70 -2.40
N GLY A 219 -12.38 -26.99 -2.15
CA GLY A 219 -12.42 -28.04 -3.17
C GLY A 219 -13.80 -28.23 -3.77
#